data_AF-A0AAN8EZ61-F1
#
_entry.id   AF-A0AAN8EZ61-F1
#
_cell.length_a   1.000
_cell.length_b   1.000
_cell.length_c   1.000
_cell.angle_alpha   90.00
_cell.angle_beta   90.00
_cell.angle_gamma   90.00
#
_symmetry.space_group_name_H-M   'P 1'
#
loop_
_entity.id
_entity.type
_entity.pdbx_description
1 polymer ?
#
loop_
_entity_poly.entity_id
_entity_poly.type
_entity_poly.pdbx_seq_one_letter_code
_entity_poly.pdbx_strand_id
1 'polypeptide(L)'
;MSARHVSRSLIEALPLSQPSKYVCRQCRHTLQSAQVVSQQRGYARTRGPSSTPAPTEEVPYAEKVRRKLWKGKPPGPENVDDLYGKGFIDTMREERQKKNLANQKRELADVDRDLREAEADLAAERKKKGVVEVEEEEEVNASWVPLGTEAVANDSEYKGARTWDGLEAVGYKGDWRELRPSDKDEYKPWADTSSPPARSYEELVLLFQRAVNTANGLPNKAVAAGQTDIDTKLDMSTNQSRTKVLKILNHFSRLISYRIPDPLITALAAPGPHGLNVSGFLRAIEENLAPKPANVAERLMGDEVLAAQSNLLVLGRRETPVDKEKELGRWKVIESELRARGLPVLGKAEVQR
;
A
#
# COMPACT_ATOMS: atom_id res chain seq x y z
N MET A 1 55.30 -13.99 24.80
CA MET A 1 54.17 -13.38 25.53
C MET A 1 52.99 -13.25 24.59
N SER A 2 51.87 -13.90 24.94
CA SER A 2 50.47 -13.67 24.54
C SER A 2 50.16 -13.50 23.04
N ALA A 3 49.75 -14.53 22.30
CA ALA A 3 48.40 -15.12 22.24
C ALA A 3 47.30 -14.16 21.74
N ARG A 4 46.72 -14.46 20.56
CA ARG A 4 45.27 -14.70 20.36
C ARG A 4 44.97 -15.17 18.93
N HIS A 5 44.54 -16.42 18.83
CA HIS A 5 43.79 -16.99 17.72
C HIS A 5 42.45 -16.27 17.54
N VAL A 6 42.01 -16.09 16.28
CA VAL A 6 40.59 -16.14 15.94
C VAL A 6 40.45 -16.89 14.62
N SER A 7 39.79 -18.04 14.73
CA SER A 7 39.34 -18.99 13.71
C SER A 7 38.41 -18.35 12.68
N ARG A 8 38.73 -18.53 11.40
CA ARG A 8 37.79 -18.37 10.27
C ARG A 8 37.49 -19.76 9.72
N SER A 9 36.44 -20.39 10.23
CA SER A 9 35.93 -21.64 9.71
C SER A 9 34.70 -21.38 8.83
N LEU A 10 34.84 -21.77 7.56
CA LEU A 10 33.86 -22.46 6.71
C LEU A 10 32.38 -22.12 6.91
N ILE A 11 31.81 -21.39 5.94
CA ILE A 11 30.41 -21.52 5.58
C ILE A 11 30.38 -22.08 4.16
N GLU A 12 30.08 -23.37 4.12
CA GLU A 12 29.89 -24.21 2.95
C GLU A 12 28.53 -23.89 2.31
N ALA A 13 28.52 -23.81 0.97
CA ALA A 13 27.37 -23.40 0.18
C ALA A 13 26.33 -24.53 0.07
N LEU A 14 25.16 -24.31 0.66
CA LEU A 14 23.94 -25.11 0.49
C LEU A 14 22.97 -24.41 -0.48
N PRO A 15 22.08 -25.16 -1.17
CA PRO A 15 21.39 -24.75 -2.38
C PRO A 15 20.38 -23.62 -2.13
N LEU A 16 20.20 -22.77 -3.13
CA LEU A 16 19.31 -21.60 -3.22
C LEU A 16 17.94 -21.81 -2.56
N SER A 17 17.89 -21.57 -1.25
CA SER A 17 16.68 -21.31 -0.48
C SER A 17 16.20 -19.90 -0.81
N GLN A 18 14.89 -19.77 -1.01
CA GLN A 18 14.17 -18.52 -1.27
C GLN A 18 14.68 -17.35 -0.41
N PRO A 19 14.72 -16.11 -0.94
CA PRO A 19 15.24 -14.96 -0.19
C PRO A 19 14.40 -14.76 1.07
N SER A 20 15.01 -15.04 2.23
CA SER A 20 14.39 -14.76 3.51
C SER A 20 14.12 -13.27 3.60
N LYS A 21 12.85 -12.94 3.84
CA LYS A 21 12.41 -11.56 4.04
C LYS A 21 12.99 -11.07 5.36
N TYR A 22 14.06 -10.29 5.33
CA TYR A 22 14.59 -9.65 6.54
C TYR A 22 13.54 -8.66 7.08
N VAL A 23 13.06 -8.93 8.29
CA VAL A 23 12.14 -8.08 9.02
C VAL A 23 12.94 -7.28 10.04
N CYS A 24 12.82 -5.95 10.02
CA CYS A 24 13.46 -5.12 11.03
C CYS A 24 12.88 -5.45 12.41
N ARG A 25 13.73 -5.88 13.35
CA ARG A 25 13.33 -6.25 14.72
C ARG A 25 12.62 -5.10 15.47
N GLN A 26 12.87 -3.86 15.07
CA GLN A 26 12.37 -2.67 15.77
C GLN A 26 11.02 -2.17 15.25
N CYS A 27 10.71 -2.35 13.96
CA CYS A 27 9.49 -1.81 13.35
C CYS A 27 8.67 -2.84 12.57
N ARG A 28 9.09 -4.11 12.57
CA ARG A 28 8.46 -5.26 11.88
C ARG A 28 8.15 -5.04 10.39
N HIS A 29 8.68 -3.99 9.77
CA HIS A 29 8.62 -3.80 8.34
C HIS A 29 9.59 -4.74 7.63
N THR A 30 9.10 -5.37 6.56
CA THR A 30 9.92 -6.07 5.57
C THR A 30 10.81 -5.07 4.87
N LEU A 31 12.11 -5.15 5.11
CA LEU A 31 13.08 -4.55 4.20
C LEU A 31 13.17 -5.49 3.01
N GLN A 32 12.47 -5.16 1.92
CA GLN A 32 12.84 -5.73 0.64
C GLN A 32 14.28 -5.27 0.38
N SER A 33 15.21 -6.22 0.21
CA SER A 33 16.57 -5.90 -0.22
C SER A 33 16.47 -5.00 -1.44
N ALA A 34 16.95 -3.77 -1.29
CA ALA A 34 16.89 -2.75 -2.32
C ALA A 34 17.74 -3.20 -3.51
N GLN A 35 17.13 -3.89 -4.47
CA GLN A 35 17.65 -3.84 -5.82
C GLN A 35 17.36 -2.44 -6.34
N VAL A 36 18.45 -1.77 -6.72
CA VAL A 36 18.57 -0.43 -7.29
C VAL A 36 17.31 -0.03 -8.07
N VAL A 37 16.51 0.86 -7.49
CA VAL A 37 15.39 1.52 -8.16
C VAL A 37 15.95 2.70 -8.94
N SER A 38 16.12 2.55 -10.26
CA SER A 38 16.17 3.70 -11.16
C SER A 38 14.76 4.31 -11.21
N GLN A 39 14.66 5.54 -10.69
CA GLN A 39 13.44 6.33 -10.71
C GLN A 39 13.10 6.70 -12.16
N GLN A 40 12.04 6.10 -12.69
CA GLN A 40 11.14 6.73 -13.67
C GLN A 40 9.94 5.79 -13.86
N ARG A 41 8.84 6.06 -13.15
CA ARG A 41 7.51 5.61 -13.61
C ARG A 41 6.43 6.49 -13.01
N GLY A 42 6.02 7.45 -13.82
CA GLY A 42 4.66 7.95 -13.83
C GLY A 42 3.68 6.83 -14.14
N TYR A 43 2.47 7.05 -13.65
CA TYR A 43 1.27 6.22 -13.73
C TYR A 43 1.06 5.51 -15.08
N ALA A 44 1.06 4.18 -15.05
CA ALA A 44 0.37 3.35 -16.04
C ALA A 44 -0.05 2.03 -15.37
N ARG A 45 -1.35 1.90 -15.06
CA ARG A 45 -1.97 0.64 -14.66
C ARG A 45 -1.96 -0.31 -15.86
N THR A 46 -1.08 -1.29 -15.88
CA THR A 46 -1.18 -2.43 -16.80
C THR A 46 -2.08 -3.48 -16.17
N ARG A 47 -3.22 -3.77 -16.82
CA ARG A 47 -3.99 -5.00 -16.63
C ARG A 47 -3.09 -6.18 -16.98
N GLY A 48 -3.15 -7.25 -16.18
CA GLY A 48 -2.39 -8.49 -16.42
C GLY A 48 -2.81 -9.17 -17.74
N PRO A 49 -1.94 -10.03 -18.29
CA PRO A 49 -2.22 -10.77 -19.52
C PRO A 49 -3.21 -11.89 -19.20
N SER A 50 -4.43 -11.76 -19.73
CA SER A 50 -5.32 -12.91 -19.88
C SER A 50 -4.76 -13.81 -20.97
N SER A 51 -4.59 -15.09 -20.66
CA SER A 51 -4.39 -16.17 -21.62
C SER A 51 -5.45 -16.10 -22.73
N THR A 52 -5.02 -15.84 -23.97
CA THR A 52 -5.83 -16.10 -25.17
C THR A 52 -5.21 -17.24 -25.96
N PRO A 53 -6.05 -18.16 -26.49
CA PRO A 53 -5.60 -19.23 -27.38
C PRO A 53 -5.22 -18.65 -28.76
N ALA A 54 -4.63 -19.52 -29.59
CA ALA A 54 -4.08 -19.30 -30.94
C ALA A 54 -4.97 -18.47 -31.91
N PRO A 55 -4.38 -17.91 -32.98
CA PRO A 55 -4.91 -16.74 -33.68
C PRO A 55 -6.04 -17.12 -34.62
N THR A 56 -7.22 -16.58 -34.37
CA THR A 56 -8.26 -16.43 -35.39
C THR A 56 -8.34 -14.96 -35.77
N GLU A 57 -8.19 -14.66 -37.07
CA GLU A 57 -8.19 -13.34 -37.71
C GLU A 57 -9.00 -12.27 -36.95
N GLU A 58 -8.31 -11.42 -36.19
CA GLU A 58 -8.93 -10.28 -35.54
C GLU A 58 -8.99 -9.10 -36.50
N VAL A 59 -10.13 -8.95 -37.15
CA VAL A 59 -10.46 -7.76 -37.92
C VAL A 59 -10.42 -6.53 -36.99
N PRO A 60 -9.70 -5.44 -37.34
CA PRO A 60 -9.48 -4.28 -36.47
C PRO A 60 -10.79 -3.64 -35.98
N TYR A 61 -10.74 -3.03 -34.79
CA TYR A 61 -11.92 -2.48 -34.10
C TYR A 61 -12.74 -1.49 -34.95
N ALA A 62 -12.07 -0.70 -35.80
CA ALA A 62 -12.71 0.23 -36.73
C ALA A 62 -13.65 -0.50 -37.71
N GLU A 63 -13.27 -1.69 -38.16
CA GLU A 63 -14.07 -2.49 -39.07
C GLU A 63 -15.20 -3.23 -38.36
N LYS A 64 -15.01 -3.62 -37.08
CA LYS A 64 -16.09 -4.14 -36.22
C LYS A 64 -17.20 -3.10 -36.04
N VAL A 65 -16.84 -1.83 -35.87
CA VAL A 65 -17.80 -0.71 -35.79
C VAL A 65 -18.46 -0.46 -37.15
N ARG A 66 -17.69 -0.47 -38.24
CA ARG A 66 -18.19 -0.30 -39.61
C ARG A 66 -19.21 -1.37 -40.01
N ARG A 67 -18.92 -2.64 -39.73
CA ARG A 67 -19.82 -3.77 -40.00
C ARG A 67 -21.11 -3.71 -39.16
N LYS A 68 -21.03 -3.23 -37.92
CA LYS A 68 -22.20 -3.03 -37.05
C LYS A 68 -23.11 -1.89 -37.52
N LEU A 69 -22.55 -0.81 -38.08
CA LEU A 69 -23.35 0.28 -38.64
C LEU A 69 -24.11 -0.15 -39.90
N TRP A 70 -23.50 -0.98 -40.74
CA TRP A 70 -24.04 -1.29 -42.08
C TRP A 70 -24.75 -2.65 -42.19
N LYS A 71 -24.81 -3.47 -41.13
CA LYS A 71 -25.52 -4.78 -41.07
C LYS A 71 -25.37 -5.63 -42.36
N GLY A 72 -24.19 -5.59 -43.00
CA GLY A 72 -23.91 -6.20 -44.32
C GLY A 72 -22.54 -5.78 -44.88
N LYS A 73 -22.20 -6.20 -46.12
CA LYS A 73 -20.96 -5.78 -46.82
C LYS A 73 -21.06 -4.29 -47.20
N PRO A 74 -20.24 -3.40 -46.61
CA PRO A 74 -20.29 -1.98 -46.92
C PRO A 74 -19.67 -1.71 -48.31
N PRO A 75 -20.20 -0.76 -49.10
CA PRO A 75 -19.57 -0.40 -50.37
C PRO A 75 -18.21 0.27 -50.12
N GLY A 76 -17.20 -0.20 -50.86
CA GLY A 76 -15.79 0.24 -50.78
C GLY A 76 -14.81 -0.94 -50.74
N PRO A 77 -13.56 -0.77 -51.22
CA PRO A 77 -12.59 -1.86 -51.33
C PRO A 77 -12.30 -2.51 -49.97
N GLU A 78 -12.15 -3.84 -49.97
CA GLU A 78 -12.08 -4.68 -48.76
C GLU A 78 -10.82 -4.44 -47.90
N ASN A 79 -9.80 -3.75 -48.42
CA ASN A 79 -8.60 -3.36 -47.68
C ASN A 79 -8.51 -1.84 -47.56
N VAL A 80 -8.80 -1.30 -46.38
CA VAL A 80 -8.72 0.15 -46.08
C VAL A 80 -7.26 0.60 -45.86
N ASP A 81 -6.31 -0.33 -45.78
CA ASP A 81 -4.90 -0.04 -45.49
C ASP A 81 -4.09 0.48 -46.69
N ASP A 82 -4.60 0.37 -47.93
CA ASP A 82 -3.83 0.69 -49.13
C ASP A 82 -4.10 2.08 -49.75
N LEU A 83 -4.90 2.95 -49.09
CA LEU A 83 -5.18 4.31 -49.60
C LEU A 83 -4.66 5.45 -48.71
N TYR A 84 -4.35 5.20 -47.44
CA TYR A 84 -3.59 6.11 -46.59
C TYR A 84 -2.62 5.27 -45.79
N GLY A 85 -1.32 5.36 -46.12
CA GLY A 85 -0.27 4.57 -45.47
C GLY A 85 -0.30 4.66 -43.95
N LYS A 86 0.34 3.67 -43.28
CA LYS A 86 0.37 3.50 -41.82
C LYS A 86 0.39 4.84 -41.08
N GLY A 87 -0.65 5.08 -40.26
CA GLY A 87 -0.79 6.32 -39.51
C GLY A 87 0.40 6.58 -38.60
N PHE A 88 0.76 7.86 -38.43
CA PHE A 88 1.89 8.33 -37.62
C PHE A 88 1.90 7.79 -36.18
N ILE A 89 0.73 7.49 -35.61
CA ILE A 89 0.60 6.94 -34.26
C ILE A 89 1.02 5.46 -34.22
N ASP A 90 0.73 4.71 -35.29
CA ASP A 90 1.07 3.29 -35.37
C ASP A 90 2.56 3.09 -35.65
N THR A 91 3.16 3.94 -36.49
CA THR A 91 4.63 3.94 -36.70
C THR A 91 5.37 4.24 -35.39
N MET A 92 4.92 5.21 -34.60
CA MET A 92 5.48 5.51 -33.27
C MET A 92 5.34 4.36 -32.28
N ARG A 93 4.23 3.61 -32.34
CA ARG A 93 4.02 2.43 -31.49
C ARG A 93 4.96 1.28 -31.88
N GLU A 94 5.12 1.02 -33.17
CA GLU A 94 6.05 0.02 -33.69
C GLU A 94 7.51 0.36 -33.36
N GLU A 95 7.90 1.63 -33.46
CA GLU A 95 9.24 2.07 -33.07
C GLU A 95 9.52 1.91 -31.57
N ARG A 96 8.54 2.23 -30.71
CA ARG A 96 8.65 1.97 -29.27
C ARG A 96 8.80 0.48 -28.97
N GLN A 97 8.04 -0.37 -29.65
CA GLN A 97 8.14 -1.82 -29.50
C GLN A 97 9.51 -2.33 -29.94
N LYS A 98 10.04 -1.86 -31.07
CA LYS A 98 11.39 -2.20 -31.54
C LYS A 98 12.48 -1.75 -30.56
N LYS A 99 12.37 -0.54 -30.00
CA LYS A 99 13.31 -0.04 -28.98
C LYS A 99 13.27 -0.87 -27.69
N ASN A 100 12.08 -1.25 -27.24
CA ASN A 100 11.93 -2.11 -26.06
C ASN A 100 12.53 -3.51 -26.29
N LEU A 101 12.29 -4.12 -27.45
CA LEU A 101 12.88 -5.40 -27.83
C LEU A 101 14.41 -5.32 -27.96
N ALA A 102 14.94 -4.21 -28.49
CA ALA A 102 16.38 -3.99 -28.57
C ALA A 102 17.03 -3.87 -27.18
N ASN A 103 16.38 -3.17 -26.25
CA ASN A 103 16.86 -3.07 -24.87
C ASN A 103 16.82 -4.44 -24.16
N GLN A 104 15.73 -5.20 -24.29
CA GLN A 104 15.65 -6.56 -23.74
C GLN A 104 16.74 -7.48 -24.30
N LYS A 105 17.05 -7.39 -25.60
CA LYS A 105 18.14 -8.17 -26.21
C LYS A 105 19.52 -7.78 -25.67
N ARG A 106 19.73 -6.51 -25.32
CA ARG A 106 20.98 -6.04 -24.70
C ARG A 106 21.11 -6.55 -23.27
N GLU A 107 20.04 -6.45 -22.48
CA GLU A 107 20.01 -6.97 -21.11
C GLU A 107 20.29 -8.48 -21.09
N LEU A 108 19.69 -9.25 -22.02
CA LEU A 108 19.97 -10.68 -22.16
C LEU A 108 21.43 -10.97 -22.56
N ALA A 109 22.02 -10.17 -23.45
CA ALA A 109 23.41 -10.33 -23.85
C ALA A 109 24.39 -10.02 -22.70
N ASP A 110 24.05 -9.07 -21.83
CA ASP A 110 24.85 -8.74 -20.65
C ASP A 110 24.83 -9.90 -19.63
N VAL A 111 23.65 -10.50 -19.37
CA VAL A 111 23.52 -11.68 -18.50
C VAL A 111 24.28 -12.89 -19.06
N ASP A 112 24.23 -13.10 -20.38
CA ASP A 112 24.98 -14.19 -21.05
C ASP A 112 26.50 -14.02 -20.92
N ARG A 113 27.01 -12.79 -20.88
CA ARG A 113 28.44 -12.51 -20.64
C ARG A 113 28.80 -12.83 -19.20
N ASP A 114 28.00 -12.37 -18.24
CA ASP A 114 28.24 -12.62 -16.81
C ASP A 114 28.24 -14.13 -16.48
N LEU A 115 27.35 -14.90 -17.14
CA LEU A 115 27.34 -16.37 -17.05
C LEU A 115 28.63 -17.01 -17.57
N ARG A 116 29.14 -16.56 -18.72
CA ARG A 116 30.41 -17.08 -19.28
C ARG A 116 31.61 -16.74 -18.41
N GLU A 117 31.63 -15.55 -17.80
CA GLU A 117 32.67 -15.16 -16.85
C GLU A 117 32.64 -16.05 -15.60
N ALA A 118 31.45 -16.29 -15.03
CA ALA A 118 31.29 -17.18 -13.88
C ALA A 118 31.67 -18.64 -14.20
N GLU A 119 31.33 -19.15 -15.40
CA GLU A 119 31.74 -20.48 -15.86
C GLU A 119 33.26 -20.58 -16.02
N ALA A 120 33.91 -19.53 -16.53
CA ALA A 120 35.36 -19.47 -16.66
C ALA A 120 36.05 -19.44 -15.29
N ASP A 121 35.50 -18.71 -14.33
CA ASP A 121 36.01 -18.66 -12.95
C ASP A 121 35.89 -20.02 -12.27
N LEU A 122 34.74 -20.71 -12.39
CA LEU A 122 34.56 -22.07 -11.87
C LEU A 122 35.49 -23.08 -12.55
N ALA A 123 35.71 -22.95 -13.87
CA ALA A 123 36.67 -23.79 -14.59
C ALA A 123 38.12 -23.53 -14.16
N ALA A 124 38.47 -22.28 -13.84
CA ALA A 124 39.78 -21.91 -13.30
C ALA A 124 39.96 -22.45 -11.86
N GLU A 125 38.92 -22.40 -11.03
CA GLU A 125 38.91 -23.02 -9.70
C GLU A 125 39.07 -24.54 -9.78
N ARG A 126 38.40 -25.20 -10.72
CA ARG A 126 38.56 -26.64 -10.99
C ARG A 126 39.97 -27.01 -11.46
N LYS A 127 40.68 -26.12 -12.17
CA LYS A 127 42.10 -26.34 -12.54
C LYS A 127 43.05 -26.08 -11.38
N LYS A 128 42.72 -25.16 -10.46
CA LYS A 128 43.51 -24.88 -9.25
C LYS A 128 43.33 -25.97 -8.19
N LYS A 129 42.15 -26.55 -8.07
CA LYS A 129 41.89 -27.79 -7.34
C LYS A 129 42.31 -28.97 -8.23
N GLY A 130 43.62 -29.11 -8.43
CA GLY A 130 44.19 -30.29 -9.07
C GLY A 130 43.63 -31.57 -8.44
N VAL A 131 43.34 -32.54 -9.31
CA VAL A 131 42.85 -33.88 -8.98
C VAL A 131 43.53 -34.42 -7.72
N VAL A 132 42.77 -34.49 -6.63
CA VAL A 132 42.95 -35.48 -5.58
C VAL A 132 41.63 -36.24 -5.59
N GLU A 133 41.66 -37.45 -6.17
CA GLU A 133 40.68 -38.47 -5.83
C GLU A 133 40.85 -38.73 -4.33
N VAL A 134 39.92 -38.20 -3.54
CA VAL A 134 39.69 -38.65 -2.18
C VAL A 134 38.41 -39.46 -2.24
N GLU A 135 38.57 -40.78 -2.19
CA GLU A 135 37.54 -41.68 -1.68
C GLU A 135 37.27 -41.24 -0.23
N GLU A 136 36.25 -40.42 -0.03
CA GLU A 136 35.78 -40.03 1.29
C GLU A 136 34.56 -40.88 1.61
N GLU A 137 34.83 -41.87 2.47
CA GLU A 137 33.90 -42.83 3.02
C GLU A 137 32.68 -42.12 3.63
N GLU A 138 31.49 -42.56 3.23
CA GLU A 138 30.23 -42.17 3.88
C GLU A 138 30.20 -42.73 5.31
N GLU A 139 30.79 -42.00 6.25
CA GLU A 139 30.41 -42.15 7.66
C GLU A 139 28.98 -41.62 7.80
N VAL A 140 28.04 -42.56 7.70
CA VAL A 140 26.64 -42.41 8.11
C VAL A 140 26.64 -41.87 9.54
N ASN A 141 26.44 -40.56 9.68
CA ASN A 141 26.16 -39.92 10.96
C ASN A 141 24.76 -40.36 11.41
N ALA A 142 24.71 -41.56 11.97
CA ALA A 142 23.58 -42.16 12.65
C ALA A 142 23.38 -41.47 14.03
N SER A 143 23.11 -40.17 14.01
CA SER A 143 22.64 -39.43 15.18
C SER A 143 21.36 -38.64 14.87
N TRP A 144 20.44 -39.27 14.15
CA TRP A 144 19.02 -38.98 14.33
C TRP A 144 18.42 -40.07 15.22
N VAL A 145 18.54 -39.88 16.52
CA VAL A 145 17.68 -40.59 17.47
C VAL A 145 16.32 -39.90 17.36
N PRO A 146 15.24 -40.57 16.93
CA PRO A 146 13.92 -39.97 16.98
C PRO A 146 13.62 -39.61 18.44
N LEU A 147 13.51 -38.32 18.70
CA LEU A 147 13.14 -37.78 19.99
C LEU A 147 11.72 -38.27 20.33
N GLY A 148 11.63 -39.26 21.21
CA GLY A 148 10.45 -39.55 22.01
C GLY A 148 9.26 -40.20 21.29
N THR A 149 9.29 -41.53 21.15
CA THR A 149 8.08 -42.36 21.20
C THR A 149 7.70 -42.75 22.64
N GLU A 150 8.31 -42.12 23.65
CA GLU A 150 8.09 -42.43 25.05
C GLU A 150 7.68 -41.17 25.81
N ALA A 151 6.37 -40.90 25.77
CA ALA A 151 5.54 -40.24 26.80
C ALA A 151 4.31 -39.57 26.16
N VAL A 152 3.46 -40.34 25.48
CA VAL A 152 2.02 -40.05 25.60
C VAL A 152 1.54 -40.97 26.69
N ALA A 153 1.16 -40.35 27.80
CA ALA A 153 0.66 -40.99 28.98
C ALA A 153 -0.37 -42.08 28.65
N ASN A 154 -0.34 -43.16 29.44
CA ASN A 154 -1.44 -44.10 29.58
C ASN A 154 -2.65 -43.41 30.26
N ASP A 155 -3.12 -42.30 29.70
CA ASP A 155 -4.36 -41.68 30.11
C ASP A 155 -5.46 -42.50 29.43
N SER A 156 -6.09 -43.39 30.20
CA SER A 156 -7.25 -44.19 29.76
C SER A 156 -8.46 -43.38 29.24
N GLU A 157 -8.34 -42.05 29.22
CA GLU A 157 -9.33 -41.06 28.77
C GLU A 157 -9.06 -40.50 27.37
N TYR A 158 -7.86 -40.70 26.79
CA TYR A 158 -7.58 -40.23 25.42
C TYR A 158 -8.43 -40.99 24.39
N LYS A 159 -9.32 -40.27 23.71
CA LYS A 159 -10.12 -40.79 22.59
C LYS A 159 -9.58 -40.19 21.30
N GLY A 160 -9.10 -41.04 20.40
CA GLY A 160 -8.69 -40.61 19.06
C GLY A 160 -9.83 -39.92 18.31
N ALA A 161 -9.54 -38.79 17.69
CA ALA A 161 -10.50 -38.04 16.89
C ALA A 161 -10.93 -38.85 15.65
N ARG A 162 -12.24 -38.82 15.34
CA ARG A 162 -12.81 -39.47 14.14
C ARG A 162 -12.93 -38.52 12.94
N THR A 163 -13.04 -37.23 13.20
CA THR A 163 -13.12 -36.15 12.22
C THR A 163 -12.09 -35.09 12.57
N TRP A 164 -11.60 -34.37 11.56
CA TRP A 164 -10.74 -33.21 11.78
C TRP A 164 -11.56 -31.96 12.20
N ASP A 165 -12.89 -32.00 12.01
CA ASP A 165 -13.81 -30.97 12.45
C ASP A 165 -13.72 -30.75 13.95
N GLY A 166 -13.33 -29.52 14.35
CA GLY A 166 -13.20 -29.12 15.76
C GLY A 166 -11.84 -29.41 16.40
N LEU A 167 -10.86 -29.97 15.67
CA LEU A 167 -9.50 -30.07 16.18
C LEU A 167 -8.80 -28.71 16.13
N GLU A 168 -8.11 -28.38 17.22
CA GLU A 168 -7.24 -27.20 17.23
C GLU A 168 -6.14 -27.40 16.20
N ALA A 169 -6.10 -26.49 15.23
CA ALA A 169 -5.05 -26.52 14.24
C ALA A 169 -3.79 -25.88 14.82
N VAL A 170 -2.90 -26.74 15.31
CA VAL A 170 -1.59 -26.34 15.82
C VAL A 170 -0.63 -26.19 14.63
N GLY A 171 -0.02 -25.01 14.50
CA GLY A 171 0.81 -24.65 13.35
C GLY A 171 0.45 -23.28 12.79
N TYR A 172 1.37 -22.65 12.08
CA TYR A 172 1.26 -21.24 11.71
C TYR A 172 0.29 -21.02 10.53
N LYS A 173 -0.98 -20.71 10.83
CA LYS A 173 -2.05 -20.47 9.83
C LYS A 173 -2.14 -19.02 9.28
N GLY A 174 -1.24 -18.12 9.68
CA GLY A 174 -1.24 -16.69 9.29
C GLY A 174 0.14 -16.18 8.85
N ASP A 175 0.36 -14.87 8.84
CA ASP A 175 1.69 -14.19 8.70
C ASP A 175 2.18 -13.76 10.10
N TRP A 176 3.46 -13.94 10.52
CA TRP A 176 3.98 -13.71 11.92
C TRP A 176 3.63 -12.35 12.55
N ARG A 177 3.09 -11.46 11.72
CA ARG A 177 2.58 -10.11 11.97
C ARG A 177 1.18 -10.08 12.61
N GLU A 178 0.42 -11.17 12.53
CA GLU A 178 -0.94 -11.28 13.09
C GLU A 178 -0.94 -11.60 14.59
N LEU A 179 0.22 -11.95 15.15
CA LEU A 179 0.40 -12.00 16.59
C LEU A 179 0.05 -10.65 17.20
N ARG A 180 -0.73 -10.67 18.29
CA ARG A 180 -1.12 -9.46 19.01
C ARG A 180 0.14 -8.60 19.30
N PRO A 181 0.13 -7.30 18.99
CA PRO A 181 1.26 -6.42 19.27
C PRO A 181 1.68 -6.52 20.75
N SER A 182 2.99 -6.58 20.99
CA SER A 182 3.53 -6.46 22.34
C SER A 182 3.57 -4.98 22.74
N ASP A 183 3.61 -4.68 24.04
CA ASP A 183 3.82 -3.31 24.55
C ASP A 183 5.05 -2.62 23.95
N LYS A 184 6.06 -3.40 23.53
CA LYS A 184 7.27 -2.88 22.85
C LYS A 184 7.01 -2.39 21.42
N ASP A 185 5.92 -2.82 20.80
CA ASP A 185 5.49 -2.45 19.45
C ASP A 185 4.53 -1.24 19.47
N GLU A 186 4.20 -0.68 20.64
CA GLU A 186 3.29 0.46 20.77
C GLU A 186 3.90 1.74 20.18
N TYR A 187 3.24 2.30 19.14
CA TYR A 187 3.65 3.55 18.53
C TYR A 187 3.32 4.73 19.45
N LYS A 188 4.36 5.48 19.85
CA LYS A 188 4.19 6.77 20.54
C LYS A 188 4.05 7.89 19.53
N PRO A 189 2.84 8.45 19.32
CA PRO A 189 2.67 9.59 18.43
C PRO A 189 3.39 10.82 18.99
N TRP A 190 3.85 11.68 18.08
CA TRP A 190 4.44 12.98 18.43
C TRP A 190 3.38 13.98 18.95
N ALA A 191 2.12 13.75 18.57
CA ALA A 191 0.94 14.51 18.93
C ALA A 191 0.20 13.83 20.09
N ASP A 192 -0.44 14.64 20.94
CA ASP A 192 -1.18 14.14 22.09
C ASP A 192 -2.56 13.63 21.61
N THR A 193 -2.67 12.32 21.38
CA THR A 193 -3.90 11.68 20.90
C THR A 193 -5.04 11.66 21.93
N SER A 194 -4.75 12.06 23.18
CA SER A 194 -5.73 12.14 24.27
C SER A 194 -6.64 13.36 24.16
N SER A 195 -6.22 14.42 23.46
CA SER A 195 -7.07 15.59 23.22
C SER A 195 -7.90 15.39 21.96
N PRO A 196 -9.23 15.60 22.00
CA PRO A 196 -10.02 15.64 20.78
C PRO A 196 -9.47 16.73 19.84
N PRO A 197 -9.49 16.50 18.51
CA PRO A 197 -9.09 17.54 17.56
C PRO A 197 -10.03 18.73 17.72
N ALA A 198 -9.47 19.94 17.79
CA ALA A 198 -10.24 21.18 17.86
C ALA A 198 -11.17 21.28 16.64
N ARG A 199 -12.45 21.58 16.88
CA ARG A 199 -13.48 21.55 15.83
C ARG A 199 -14.01 22.93 15.46
N SER A 200 -13.81 23.91 16.34
CA SER A 200 -14.30 25.27 16.13
C SER A 200 -13.17 26.27 16.00
N TYR A 201 -13.41 27.32 15.23
CA TYR A 201 -12.52 28.47 15.13
C TYR A 201 -12.11 29.06 16.50
N GLU A 202 -13.06 29.19 17.44
CA GLU A 202 -12.81 29.77 18.77
C GLU A 202 -11.81 28.94 19.59
N GLU A 203 -11.95 27.61 19.56
CA GLU A 203 -11.00 26.69 20.19
C GLU A 203 -9.60 26.82 19.55
N LEU A 204 -9.54 26.92 18.22
CA LEU A 204 -8.27 27.08 17.50
C LEU A 204 -7.56 28.39 17.90
N VAL A 205 -8.30 29.48 18.08
CA VAL A 205 -7.75 30.75 18.57
C VAL A 205 -7.17 30.61 19.98
N LEU A 206 -7.90 29.97 20.91
CA LEU A 206 -7.44 29.76 22.29
C LEU A 206 -6.20 28.87 22.36
N LEU A 207 -6.18 27.78 21.58
CA LEU A 207 -5.03 26.89 21.50
C LEU A 207 -3.81 27.59 20.86
N PHE A 208 -4.04 28.46 19.88
CA PHE A 208 -2.97 29.24 19.26
C PHE A 208 -2.38 30.24 20.27
N GLN A 209 -3.21 30.96 21.03
CA GLN A 209 -2.74 31.84 22.10
C GLN A 209 -1.96 31.07 23.18
N ARG A 210 -2.42 29.87 23.55
CA ARG A 210 -1.69 28.99 24.46
C ARG A 210 -0.33 28.60 23.89
N ALA A 211 -0.25 28.26 22.61
CA ALA A 211 1.01 27.93 21.94
C ALA A 211 1.99 29.12 21.94
N VAL A 212 1.49 30.34 21.67
CA VAL A 212 2.28 31.58 21.75
C VAL A 212 2.85 31.78 23.15
N ASN A 213 2.03 31.63 24.19
CA ASN A 213 2.46 31.76 25.58
C ASN A 213 3.54 30.72 25.95
N THR A 214 3.35 29.46 25.55
CA THR A 214 4.34 28.40 25.82
C THR A 214 5.66 28.64 25.08
N ALA A 215 5.63 29.10 23.83
CA ALA A 215 6.83 29.40 23.06
C ALA A 215 7.61 30.59 23.63
N ASN A 216 6.91 31.53 24.27
CA ASN A 216 7.50 32.68 24.97
C ASN A 216 7.91 32.35 26.42
N GLY A 217 7.69 31.12 26.90
CA GLY A 217 8.06 30.70 28.26
C GLY A 217 7.16 31.26 29.36
N LEU A 218 5.96 31.77 29.01
CA LEU A 218 4.99 32.27 29.98
C LEU A 218 4.21 31.11 30.62
N PRO A 219 3.92 31.16 31.94
CA PRO A 219 3.20 30.09 32.62
C PRO A 219 1.76 29.96 32.10
N ASN A 220 1.29 28.71 31.92
CA ASN A 220 -0.04 28.35 31.38
C ASN A 220 -1.24 28.98 32.11
N LYS A 221 -1.05 29.57 33.31
CA LYS A 221 -2.10 30.23 34.10
C LYS A 221 -2.28 31.72 33.80
N ALA A 222 -1.35 32.35 33.09
CA ALA A 222 -1.52 33.70 32.61
C ALA A 222 -2.16 33.65 31.22
N VAL A 223 -3.48 33.55 31.16
CA VAL A 223 -4.20 34.18 30.05
C VAL A 223 -4.02 35.68 30.29
N ALA A 224 -2.85 36.20 29.93
CA ALA A 224 -2.65 37.63 29.91
C ALA A 224 -3.71 38.14 28.95
N ALA A 225 -4.57 39.02 29.44
CA ALA A 225 -5.56 39.79 28.71
C ALA A 225 -4.92 40.73 27.67
N GLY A 226 -3.75 40.39 27.14
CA GLY A 226 -3.25 40.90 25.88
C GLY A 226 -3.90 40.08 24.79
N GLN A 227 -5.02 40.59 24.26
CA GLN A 227 -5.43 40.32 22.89
C GLN A 227 -4.17 40.44 22.03
N THR A 228 -3.54 39.32 21.65
CA THR A 228 -2.68 39.37 20.47
C THR A 228 -3.66 39.62 19.35
N ASP A 229 -3.67 40.85 18.81
CA ASP A 229 -4.51 41.21 17.67
C ASP A 229 -4.33 40.12 16.61
N ILE A 230 -5.37 39.32 16.41
CA ILE A 230 -5.37 38.12 15.54
C ILE A 230 -5.14 38.54 14.06
N ASP A 231 -5.24 39.84 13.80
CA ASP A 231 -4.97 40.46 12.50
C ASP A 231 -3.51 40.86 12.30
N THR A 232 -2.65 40.73 13.33
CA THR A 232 -1.21 40.99 13.18
C THR A 232 -0.55 39.88 12.37
N LYS A 233 0.20 40.26 11.33
CA LYS A 233 1.04 39.32 10.57
C LYS A 233 2.19 38.86 11.47
N LEU A 234 2.38 37.55 11.55
CA LEU A 234 3.58 36.98 12.17
C LEU A 234 4.79 37.36 11.33
N ASP A 235 5.75 38.05 11.94
CA ASP A 235 6.98 38.42 11.26
C ASP A 235 7.82 37.16 10.99
N MET A 236 8.05 36.86 9.71
CA MET A 236 8.88 35.76 9.21
C MET A 236 10.09 36.30 8.41
N SER A 237 10.40 37.60 8.53
CA SER A 237 11.46 38.26 7.74
C SER A 237 12.87 37.89 8.22
N THR A 238 13.08 37.78 9.53
CA THR A 238 14.38 37.51 10.15
C THR A 238 14.54 36.04 10.56
N ASN A 239 15.77 35.50 10.56
CA ASN A 239 16.00 34.11 10.99
C ASN A 239 15.59 33.88 12.47
N GLN A 240 15.74 34.88 13.32
CA GLN A 240 15.33 34.80 14.72
C GLN A 240 13.81 34.80 14.89
N SER A 241 13.07 35.60 14.10
CA SER A 241 11.60 35.57 14.12
C SER A 241 11.07 34.26 13.53
N ARG A 242 11.65 33.75 12.44
CA ARG A 242 11.32 32.44 11.86
C ARG A 242 11.41 31.30 12.86
N THR A 243 12.50 31.22 13.62
CA THR A 243 12.68 30.16 14.62
C THR A 243 11.67 30.27 15.77
N LYS A 244 11.26 31.48 16.17
CA LYS A 244 10.19 31.69 17.16
C LYS A 244 8.83 31.25 16.62
N VAL A 245 8.47 31.65 15.41
CA VAL A 245 7.20 31.27 14.77
C VAL A 245 7.12 29.76 14.55
N LEU A 246 8.21 29.11 14.11
CA LEU A 246 8.23 27.65 13.96
C LEU A 246 8.08 26.93 15.30
N LYS A 247 8.64 27.46 16.40
CA LYS A 247 8.38 26.92 17.75
C LYS A 247 6.91 27.06 18.14
N ILE A 248 6.30 28.23 17.89
CA ILE A 248 4.87 28.44 18.12
C ILE A 248 4.04 27.43 17.31
N LEU A 249 4.31 27.30 16.01
CA LEU A 249 3.60 26.37 15.14
C LEU A 249 3.78 24.92 15.56
N ASN A 250 4.95 24.52 16.06
CA ASN A 250 5.19 23.18 16.58
C ASN A 250 4.42 22.92 17.89
N HIS A 251 4.37 23.88 18.81
CA HIS A 251 3.53 23.75 20.01
C HIS A 251 2.05 23.70 19.65
N PHE A 252 1.62 24.54 18.72
CA PHE A 252 0.25 24.56 18.24
C PHE A 252 -0.12 23.24 17.58
N SER A 253 0.70 22.72 16.67
CA SER A 253 0.47 21.45 15.96
C SER A 253 0.39 20.24 16.90
N ARG A 254 1.15 20.25 18.00
CA ARG A 254 1.05 19.25 19.08
C ARG A 254 -0.25 19.35 19.85
N LEU A 255 -0.74 20.56 20.14
CA LEU A 255 -2.00 20.78 20.86
C LEU A 255 -3.23 20.40 20.03
N ILE A 256 -3.23 20.70 18.72
CA ILE A 256 -4.34 20.33 17.81
C ILE A 256 -4.23 18.90 17.29
N SER A 257 -3.12 18.21 17.58
CA SER A 257 -2.79 16.87 17.07
C SER A 257 -2.91 16.73 15.55
N TYR A 258 -2.63 17.82 14.84
CA TYR A 258 -2.75 17.95 13.39
C TYR A 258 -1.46 18.53 12.82
N ARG A 259 -0.91 17.84 11.81
CA ARG A 259 0.29 18.31 11.11
C ARG A 259 -0.10 19.38 10.11
N ILE A 260 0.35 20.61 10.38
CA ILE A 260 0.12 21.75 9.49
C ILE A 260 0.85 21.49 8.15
N PRO A 261 0.15 21.53 7.00
CA PRO A 261 0.76 21.30 5.71
C PRO A 261 1.69 22.47 5.32
N ASP A 262 2.85 22.14 4.74
CA ASP A 262 3.89 23.11 4.36
C ASP A 262 3.40 24.28 3.48
N PRO A 263 2.44 24.10 2.54
CA PRO A 263 1.86 25.22 1.79
C PRO A 263 1.25 26.29 2.68
N LEU A 264 0.59 25.93 3.79
CA LEU A 264 0.04 26.91 4.74
C LEU A 264 1.14 27.63 5.51
N ILE A 265 2.23 26.93 5.89
CA ILE A 265 3.40 27.54 6.54
C ILE A 265 4.08 28.53 5.58
N THR A 266 4.16 28.18 4.30
CA THR A 266 4.77 29.01 3.26
C THR A 266 3.92 30.24 2.99
N ALA A 267 2.60 30.06 2.95
CA ALA A 267 1.65 31.15 2.74
C ALA A 267 1.55 32.09 3.95
N LEU A 268 1.85 31.61 5.17
CA LEU A 268 2.06 32.46 6.35
C LEU A 268 3.35 33.28 6.26
N ALA A 269 4.40 32.73 5.65
CA ALA A 269 5.70 33.39 5.50
C ALA A 269 5.81 34.29 4.26
N ALA A 270 4.83 34.25 3.35
CA ALA A 270 4.88 34.98 2.10
C ALA A 270 4.75 36.51 2.34
N PRO A 271 5.73 37.33 1.93
CA PRO A 271 5.63 38.77 2.03
C PRO A 271 4.61 39.32 1.02
N GLY A 272 3.81 40.32 1.43
CA GLY A 272 2.88 41.05 0.55
C GLY A 272 1.39 40.73 0.76
N PRO A 273 0.53 41.02 -0.24
CA PRO A 273 -0.93 40.87 -0.13
C PRO A 273 -1.41 39.40 -0.14
N HIS A 274 -0.54 38.47 -0.57
CA HIS A 274 -0.83 37.04 -0.60
C HIS A 274 -0.41 36.29 0.69
N GLY A 275 0.21 37.01 1.65
CA GLY A 275 0.52 36.44 2.96
C GLY A 275 -0.73 36.32 3.82
N LEU A 276 -0.97 35.14 4.41
CA LEU A 276 -2.10 34.95 5.32
C LEU A 276 -1.84 35.64 6.66
N ASN A 277 -2.87 36.30 7.18
CA ASN A 277 -2.92 36.72 8.58
C ASN A 277 -3.15 35.50 9.48
N VAL A 278 -2.97 35.66 10.80
CA VAL A 278 -3.25 34.57 11.76
C VAL A 278 -4.72 34.15 11.66
N SER A 279 -5.66 35.10 11.55
CA SER A 279 -7.08 34.81 11.33
C SER A 279 -7.34 33.96 10.08
N GLY A 280 -6.73 34.34 8.95
CA GLY A 280 -6.82 33.59 7.70
C GLY A 280 -6.16 32.20 7.77
N PHE A 281 -5.05 32.09 8.50
CA PHE A 281 -4.36 30.82 8.74
C PHE A 281 -5.20 29.86 9.57
N LEU A 282 -5.82 30.33 10.66
CA LEU A 282 -6.68 29.52 11.52
C LEU A 282 -7.94 29.05 10.76
N ARG A 283 -8.53 29.91 9.93
CA ARG A 283 -9.64 29.53 9.06
C ARG A 283 -9.24 28.49 8.00
N ALA A 284 -8.07 28.65 7.40
CA ALA A 284 -7.54 27.66 6.46
C ALA A 284 -7.26 26.31 7.16
N ILE A 285 -6.87 26.31 8.43
CA ILE A 285 -6.72 25.09 9.22
C ILE A 285 -8.07 24.46 9.53
N GLU A 286 -9.07 25.24 9.94
CA GLU A 286 -10.44 24.76 10.16
C GLU A 286 -11.02 24.08 8.91
N GLU A 287 -10.86 24.70 7.73
CA GLU A 287 -11.28 24.13 6.44
C GLU A 287 -10.55 22.82 6.07
N ASN A 288 -9.33 22.60 6.57
CA ASN A 288 -8.59 21.36 6.34
C ASN A 288 -8.80 20.31 7.44
N LEU A 289 -9.22 20.70 8.64
CA LEU A 289 -9.65 19.82 9.72
C LEU A 289 -11.03 19.25 9.45
N ALA A 290 -11.92 20.05 8.83
CA ALA A 290 -13.21 19.56 8.38
C ALA A 290 -12.99 18.39 7.41
N PRO A 291 -13.57 17.20 7.68
CA PRO A 291 -13.40 16.06 6.80
C PRO A 291 -14.03 16.42 5.44
N LYS A 292 -13.19 16.61 4.43
CA LYS A 292 -13.67 16.76 3.05
C LYS A 292 -14.41 15.47 2.70
N PRO A 293 -15.61 15.55 2.10
CA PRO A 293 -16.34 14.36 1.70
C PRO A 293 -15.45 13.52 0.78
N ALA A 294 -15.14 12.29 1.20
CA ALA A 294 -14.22 11.43 0.46
C ALA A 294 -14.89 10.91 -0.81
N ASN A 295 -16.21 10.75 -0.74
CA ASN A 295 -17.03 10.21 -1.80
C ASN A 295 -18.00 11.25 -2.36
N VAL A 296 -18.28 11.16 -3.66
CA VAL A 296 -19.31 11.99 -4.31
C VAL A 296 -20.66 11.79 -3.65
N ALA A 297 -20.98 10.57 -3.21
CA ALA A 297 -22.23 10.28 -2.51
C ALA A 297 -22.36 11.06 -1.19
N GLU A 298 -21.29 11.17 -0.40
CA GLU A 298 -21.28 11.96 0.84
C GLU A 298 -21.50 13.45 0.55
N ARG A 299 -20.87 13.96 -0.51
CA ARG A 299 -21.07 15.34 -0.95
C ARG A 299 -22.52 15.59 -1.35
N LEU A 300 -23.11 14.72 -2.18
CA LEU A 300 -24.50 14.84 -2.62
C LEU A 300 -25.51 14.70 -1.48
N MET A 301 -25.19 13.94 -0.43
CA MET A 301 -26.03 13.86 0.78
C MET A 301 -25.93 15.11 1.65
N GLY A 302 -24.77 15.79 1.65
CA GLY A 302 -24.58 17.07 2.35
C GLY A 302 -25.26 18.25 1.65
N ASP A 303 -25.61 18.11 0.37
CA ASP A 303 -26.28 19.14 -0.40
C ASP A 303 -27.78 19.23 0.00
N GLU A 304 -28.11 20.20 0.85
CA GLU A 304 -29.47 20.42 1.38
C GLU A 304 -30.54 20.57 0.27
N VAL A 305 -30.17 21.16 -0.86
CA VAL A 305 -31.08 21.36 -2.01
C VAL A 305 -31.52 20.02 -2.60
N LEU A 306 -30.61 19.06 -2.72
CA LEU A 306 -30.91 17.73 -3.24
C LEU A 306 -31.65 16.89 -2.19
N ALA A 307 -31.31 17.05 -0.91
CA ALA A 307 -31.99 16.38 0.19
C ALA A 307 -33.45 16.87 0.37
N ALA A 308 -33.75 18.13 0.04
CA ALA A 308 -35.10 18.69 0.09
C ALA A 308 -36.03 18.15 -1.00
N GLN A 309 -35.49 17.57 -2.08
CA GLN A 309 -36.27 17.09 -3.21
C GLN A 309 -36.79 15.67 -2.97
N SER A 310 -38.11 15.52 -2.80
CA SER A 310 -38.76 14.23 -2.49
C SER A 310 -38.74 13.20 -3.62
N ASN A 311 -38.42 13.62 -4.85
CA ASN A 311 -38.34 12.76 -6.03
C ASN A 311 -36.93 12.19 -6.26
N LEU A 312 -35.93 12.61 -5.48
CA LEU A 312 -34.57 12.14 -5.59
C LEU A 312 -34.20 11.27 -4.40
N LEU A 313 -33.52 10.15 -4.69
CA LEU A 313 -32.97 9.25 -3.68
C LEU A 313 -31.48 9.08 -3.94
N VAL A 314 -30.64 9.60 -3.05
CA VAL A 314 -29.18 9.45 -3.12
C VAL A 314 -28.77 8.27 -2.25
N LEU A 315 -28.19 7.23 -2.86
CA LEU A 315 -27.68 6.06 -2.15
C LEU A 315 -26.18 6.18 -1.88
N GLY A 316 -25.76 5.90 -0.64
CA GLY A 316 -24.34 5.92 -0.24
C GLY A 316 -23.51 4.74 -0.72
N ARG A 317 -24.18 3.69 -1.18
CA ARG A 317 -23.56 2.46 -1.68
C ARG A 317 -24.22 2.05 -2.99
N ARG A 318 -23.52 1.19 -3.73
CA ARG A 318 -24.09 0.56 -4.92
C ARG A 318 -25.32 -0.27 -4.54
N GLU A 319 -26.42 -0.05 -5.25
CA GLU A 319 -27.61 -0.88 -5.17
C GLU A 319 -27.32 -2.28 -5.73
N THR A 320 -27.52 -3.29 -4.91
CA THR A 320 -27.32 -4.70 -5.31
C THR A 320 -28.67 -5.31 -5.76
N PRO A 321 -28.66 -6.40 -6.56
CA PRO A 321 -29.90 -7.10 -6.90
C PRO A 321 -30.69 -7.55 -5.67
N VAL A 322 -30.01 -7.87 -4.58
CA VAL A 322 -30.62 -8.21 -3.29
C VAL A 322 -31.39 -7.03 -2.71
N ASP A 323 -30.87 -5.80 -2.81
CA ASP A 323 -31.57 -4.60 -2.34
C ASP A 323 -32.87 -4.38 -3.15
N LYS A 324 -32.84 -4.58 -4.48
CA LYS A 324 -34.03 -4.52 -5.35
C LYS A 324 -35.10 -5.53 -4.95
N GLU A 325 -34.70 -6.76 -4.67
CA GLU A 325 -35.63 -7.81 -4.25
C GLU A 325 -36.20 -7.57 -2.84
N LYS A 326 -35.45 -6.87 -1.97
CA LYS A 326 -35.93 -6.41 -0.66
C LYS A 326 -36.95 -5.29 -0.79
N GLU A 327 -36.72 -4.32 -1.67
CA GLU A 327 -37.68 -3.24 -1.96
C GLU A 327 -39.00 -3.80 -2.51
N LEU A 328 -38.93 -4.82 -3.37
CA LEU A 328 -40.10 -5.55 -3.87
C LEU A 328 -40.72 -6.52 -2.84
N GLY A 329 -40.07 -6.76 -1.70
CA GLY A 329 -40.50 -7.70 -0.66
C GLY A 329 -40.32 -9.19 -1.01
N ARG A 330 -39.86 -9.53 -2.22
CA ARG A 330 -39.68 -10.91 -2.70
C ARG A 330 -38.52 -11.63 -2.02
N TRP A 331 -37.56 -10.89 -1.49
CA TRP A 331 -36.38 -11.45 -0.84
C TRP A 331 -36.72 -12.43 0.29
N LYS A 332 -37.79 -12.18 1.05
CA LYS A 332 -38.21 -13.06 2.16
C LYS A 332 -38.57 -14.47 1.68
N VAL A 333 -39.22 -14.57 0.52
CA VAL A 333 -39.61 -15.85 -0.08
C VAL A 333 -38.36 -16.58 -0.57
N ILE A 334 -37.48 -15.87 -1.27
CA ILE A 334 -36.20 -16.41 -1.77
C ILE A 334 -35.36 -16.95 -0.61
N GLU A 335 -35.23 -16.19 0.47
CA GLU A 335 -34.50 -16.61 1.66
C GLU A 335 -35.10 -17.86 2.31
N SER A 336 -36.43 -17.94 2.42
CA SER A 336 -37.10 -19.13 2.96
C SER A 336 -36.90 -20.38 2.09
N GLU A 337 -36.96 -20.23 0.77
CA GLU A 337 -36.74 -21.32 -0.20
C GLU A 337 -35.29 -21.80 -0.20
N LEU A 338 -34.33 -20.87 -0.16
CA LEU A 338 -32.90 -21.22 -0.10
C LEU A 338 -32.58 -21.99 1.19
N ARG A 339 -33.11 -21.54 2.34
CA ARG A 339 -32.96 -22.26 3.61
C ARG A 339 -33.65 -23.64 3.59
N ALA A 340 -34.85 -23.73 3.03
CA ALA A 340 -35.58 -25.00 2.91
C ALA A 340 -34.80 -26.02 2.04
N ARG A 341 -34.03 -25.54 1.06
CA ARG A 341 -33.16 -26.36 0.20
C ARG A 341 -31.75 -26.59 0.76
N GLY A 342 -31.43 -26.05 1.93
CA GLY A 342 -30.08 -26.12 2.50
C GLY A 342 -29.02 -25.36 1.69
N LEU A 343 -29.43 -24.39 0.87
CA LEU A 343 -28.54 -23.55 0.08
C LEU A 343 -28.11 -22.28 0.85
N PRO A 344 -26.90 -21.75 0.61
CA PRO A 344 -26.42 -20.54 1.25
C PRO A 344 -27.25 -19.32 0.80
N VAL A 345 -27.77 -18.54 1.76
CA VAL A 345 -28.62 -17.37 1.48
C VAL A 345 -27.80 -16.20 0.91
N LEU A 346 -26.58 -16.00 1.42
CA LEU A 346 -25.63 -15.01 0.91
C LEU A 346 -24.23 -15.62 0.90
N GLY A 347 -23.47 -15.33 -0.16
CA GLY A 347 -22.13 -15.86 -0.34
C GLY A 347 -22.11 -17.25 -1.00
N LYS A 348 -20.93 -17.86 -1.00
CA LYS A 348 -20.74 -19.24 -1.49
C LYS A 348 -20.82 -20.17 -0.29
N ALA A 349 -21.39 -21.36 -0.48
CA ALA A 349 -21.26 -22.42 0.51
C ALA A 349 -19.76 -22.70 0.71
N GLU A 350 -19.38 -23.10 1.93
CA GLU A 350 -18.06 -23.65 2.21
C GLU A 350 -17.90 -24.96 1.43
N VAL A 351 -17.58 -24.85 0.14
CA VAL A 351 -17.13 -25.97 -0.65
C VAL A 351 -15.70 -26.23 -0.18
N GLN A 352 -15.56 -27.13 0.79
CA GLN A 352 -14.26 -27.69 1.17
C GLN A 352 -13.62 -28.23 -0.11
N ARG A 353 -12.50 -27.62 -0.52
CA ARG A 353 -11.70 -28.05 -1.68
C ARG A 353 -10.57 -28.95 -1.24
#